data_AF-A0A1V4ZYN0-F1
#
_entry.id   AF-A0A1V4ZYN0-F1
#
_cell.length_a   1.000
_cell.length_b   1.000
_cell.length_c   1.000
_cell.angle_alpha   90.00
_cell.angle_beta   90.00
_cell.angle_gamma   90.00
#
_symmetry.space_group_name_H-M   'P 1'
#
loop_
_entity.id
_entity.type
_entity.pdbx_description
1 polymer ?
#
loop_
_entity_poly.entity_id
_entity_poly.type
_entity_poly.pdbx_seq_one_letter_code
_entity_poly.pdbx_strand_id
1 'polypeptide(L)'
;MRQQREQTLRYIRERRCTSGGYCFYRLDEPNAADTFYALDSFRLLGEPVREDPDTIHYLHSFQHDDGSYQNVFVGAAVIRALHLLGERPQADPSEWIGGALSPDQKNRPVESVSGFEEYMLAAECCRVLMIEVPEVLKEQVVSGTLRYRNKDGGFGNESPTLIETFHAVFALAGIGYDMKDLVCPAFLASCEDLVFGFLAVPGARPGFLEHVHAGLSLCVLLGYSPRFPDACEGFIRRCHRENGGYCRSLYGGSATLEHTWRALECHAILRRLEGNN
;
A
#
# COMPACT_ATOMS: atom_id res chain seq x y z
N MET A 1 8.82 12.11 -19.82
CA MET A 1 7.74 11.14 -19.53
C MET A 1 7.91 9.81 -20.27
N ARG A 2 7.93 9.76 -21.61
CA ARG A 2 8.08 8.49 -22.36
C ARG A 2 9.36 7.70 -22.05
N GLN A 3 10.51 8.38 -21.98
CA GLN A 3 11.78 7.72 -21.67
C GLN A 3 11.83 7.13 -20.26
N GLN A 4 11.34 7.87 -19.26
CA GLN A 4 11.27 7.41 -17.87
C GLN A 4 10.36 6.20 -17.74
N ARG A 5 9.20 6.21 -18.40
CA ARG A 5 8.29 5.06 -18.48
C ARG A 5 9.02 3.80 -18.97
N GLU A 6 9.76 3.89 -20.08
CA GLU A 6 10.48 2.74 -20.62
C GLU A 6 11.62 2.26 -19.71
N GLN A 7 12.31 3.18 -19.04
CA GLN A 7 13.32 2.83 -18.03
C GLN A 7 12.71 2.06 -16.87
N THR A 8 11.56 2.50 -16.36
CA THR A 8 10.84 1.81 -15.27
C THR A 8 10.31 0.45 -15.72
N LEU A 9 9.77 0.32 -16.93
CA LEU A 9 9.35 -0.98 -17.47
C LEU A 9 10.52 -1.96 -17.58
N ARG A 10 11.66 -1.49 -18.10
CA ARG A 10 12.88 -2.30 -18.15
C ARG A 10 13.34 -2.70 -16.75
N TYR A 11 13.37 -1.76 -15.81
CA TYR A 11 13.72 -2.03 -14.41
C TYR A 11 12.89 -3.20 -13.87
N ILE A 12 11.56 -3.13 -13.97
CA ILE A 12 10.65 -4.16 -13.44
C ILE A 12 10.88 -5.51 -14.14
N ARG A 13 10.97 -5.54 -15.49
CA ARG A 13 11.19 -6.77 -16.26
C ARG A 13 12.48 -7.49 -15.87
N GLU A 14 13.54 -6.75 -15.58
CA GLU A 14 14.83 -7.31 -15.13
C GLU A 14 14.79 -7.91 -13.72
N ARG A 15 13.68 -7.78 -12.98
CA ARG A 15 13.50 -8.36 -11.63
C ARG A 15 12.75 -9.69 -11.64
N ARG A 16 12.28 -10.15 -12.80
CA ARG A 16 11.60 -11.44 -12.92
C ARG A 16 12.59 -12.58 -12.64
N CYS A 17 12.25 -13.42 -11.67
CA CYS A 17 12.99 -14.65 -11.32
C CYS A 17 12.61 -15.79 -12.26
N THR A 18 13.35 -16.89 -12.26
CA THR A 18 13.05 -18.04 -13.14
C THR A 18 11.75 -18.76 -12.75
N SER A 19 11.42 -18.76 -11.45
CA SER A 19 10.35 -19.59 -10.88
C SER A 19 8.93 -19.02 -11.00
N GLY A 20 8.74 -17.75 -11.34
CA GLY A 20 7.40 -17.15 -11.37
C GLY A 20 7.34 -15.75 -10.78
N GLY A 21 8.05 -15.54 -9.68
CA GLY A 21 7.98 -14.29 -8.92
C GLY A 21 9.00 -13.24 -9.33
N TYR A 22 9.06 -12.18 -8.53
CA TYR A 22 10.00 -11.07 -8.70
C TYR A 22 10.85 -10.87 -7.45
N CYS A 23 12.07 -10.35 -7.65
CA CYS A 23 13.03 -10.04 -6.59
C CYS A 23 13.74 -8.71 -6.88
N PHE A 24 13.59 -7.69 -6.02
CA PHE A 24 14.09 -6.34 -6.32
C PHE A 24 15.63 -6.27 -6.48
N TYR A 25 16.37 -7.12 -5.76
CA TYR A 25 17.83 -7.16 -5.73
C TYR A 25 18.45 -8.15 -6.74
N ARG A 26 17.63 -8.75 -7.63
CA ARG A 26 18.05 -9.61 -8.76
C ARG A 26 18.82 -10.88 -8.36
N LEU A 27 18.52 -11.44 -7.19
CA LEU A 27 18.83 -12.85 -6.93
C LEU A 27 17.60 -13.70 -7.30
N ASP A 28 17.79 -14.98 -7.55
CA ASP A 28 16.69 -15.91 -7.85
C ASP A 28 15.97 -16.33 -6.56
N GLU A 29 15.54 -15.31 -5.80
CA GLU A 29 14.91 -15.39 -4.49
C GLU A 29 13.63 -14.54 -4.50
N PRO A 30 12.62 -14.91 -5.32
CA PRO A 30 11.41 -14.11 -5.42
C PRO A 30 10.60 -14.16 -4.12
N ASN A 31 9.87 -13.08 -3.86
CA ASN A 31 8.91 -13.02 -2.77
C ASN A 31 7.54 -12.51 -3.27
N ALA A 32 6.48 -12.81 -2.50
CA ALA A 32 5.11 -12.46 -2.85
C ALA A 32 4.90 -10.94 -2.99
N ALA A 33 5.51 -10.13 -2.11
CA ALA A 33 5.34 -8.67 -2.11
C ALA A 33 5.94 -8.03 -3.37
N ASP A 34 7.19 -8.33 -3.70
CA ASP A 34 7.84 -7.88 -4.93
C ASP A 34 7.07 -8.33 -6.18
N THR A 35 6.53 -9.55 -6.16
CA THR A 35 5.70 -10.08 -7.25
C THR A 35 4.44 -9.24 -7.44
N PHE A 36 3.69 -8.95 -6.36
CA PHE A 36 2.56 -8.04 -6.41
C PHE A 36 2.95 -6.65 -6.94
N TYR A 37 4.01 -6.04 -6.37
CA TYR A 37 4.43 -4.69 -6.76
C TYR A 37 4.84 -4.61 -8.23
N ALA A 38 5.49 -5.65 -8.76
CA ALA A 38 5.85 -5.71 -10.17
C ALA A 38 4.60 -5.77 -11.08
N LEU A 39 3.66 -6.68 -10.80
CA LEU A 39 2.44 -6.85 -11.58
C LEU A 39 1.59 -5.57 -11.56
N ASP A 40 1.39 -4.98 -10.38
CA ASP A 40 0.57 -3.77 -10.27
C ASP A 40 1.27 -2.56 -10.90
N SER A 41 2.60 -2.50 -10.87
CA SER A 41 3.36 -1.48 -11.58
C SER A 41 3.17 -1.57 -13.10
N PHE A 42 3.10 -2.77 -13.70
CA PHE A 42 2.76 -2.91 -15.12
C PHE A 42 1.38 -2.33 -15.42
N ARG A 43 0.37 -2.66 -14.60
CA ARG A 43 -0.99 -2.10 -14.72
C ARG A 43 -0.99 -0.57 -14.63
N LEU A 44 -0.31 0.00 -13.64
CA LEU A 44 -0.20 1.46 -13.44
C LEU A 44 0.51 2.18 -14.60
N LEU A 45 1.42 1.49 -15.29
CA LEU A 45 2.11 1.97 -16.48
C LEU A 45 1.30 1.77 -17.77
N GLY A 46 0.11 1.17 -17.69
CA GLY A 46 -0.77 0.87 -18.82
C GLY A 46 -0.33 -0.34 -19.65
N GLU A 47 0.53 -1.20 -19.12
CA GLU A 47 0.82 -2.50 -19.74
C GLU A 47 -0.23 -3.53 -19.31
N PRO A 48 -0.69 -4.40 -20.22
CA PRO A 48 -1.59 -5.48 -19.85
C PRO A 48 -0.88 -6.47 -18.94
N VAL A 49 -1.46 -6.76 -17.78
CA VAL A 49 -1.07 -7.89 -16.94
C VAL A 49 -1.67 -9.13 -17.59
N ARG A 50 -0.82 -9.92 -18.26
CA ARG A 50 -1.24 -11.13 -18.97
C ARG A 50 -1.16 -12.33 -18.03
N GLU A 51 -1.96 -13.35 -18.34
CA GLU A 51 -1.83 -14.66 -17.72
C GLU A 51 -0.38 -15.16 -17.86
N ASP A 52 0.22 -15.52 -16.72
CA ASP A 52 1.58 -16.04 -16.61
C ASP A 52 1.49 -17.31 -15.74
N PRO A 53 1.45 -18.51 -16.36
CA PRO A 53 1.29 -19.77 -15.64
C PRO A 53 2.37 -20.02 -14.58
N ASP A 54 3.60 -19.57 -14.82
CA ASP A 54 4.70 -19.74 -13.87
C ASP A 54 4.47 -18.85 -12.64
N THR A 55 4.04 -17.60 -12.85
CA THR A 55 3.67 -16.70 -11.74
C THR A 55 2.46 -17.24 -10.96
N ILE A 56 1.42 -17.74 -11.65
CA ILE A 56 0.23 -18.31 -11.00
C ILE A 56 0.62 -19.52 -10.15
N HIS A 57 1.41 -20.45 -10.71
CA HIS A 57 1.90 -21.62 -9.99
C HIS A 57 2.73 -21.22 -8.76
N TYR A 58 3.66 -20.27 -8.93
CA TYR A 58 4.45 -19.72 -7.84
C TYR A 58 3.57 -19.13 -6.73
N LEU A 59 2.59 -18.30 -7.06
CA LEU A 59 1.69 -17.67 -6.08
C LEU A 59 0.83 -18.70 -5.34
N HIS A 60 0.34 -19.73 -6.03
CA HIS A 60 -0.43 -20.81 -5.41
C HIS A 60 0.40 -21.65 -4.42
N SER A 61 1.70 -21.80 -4.64
CA SER A 61 2.58 -22.54 -3.73
C SER A 61 2.66 -21.96 -2.30
N PHE A 62 2.21 -20.72 -2.09
CA PHE A 62 2.18 -20.08 -0.77
C PHE A 62 0.95 -20.46 0.06
N GLN A 63 -0.11 -20.99 -0.54
CA GLN A 63 -1.35 -21.28 0.17
C GLN A 63 -1.30 -22.67 0.79
N HIS A 64 -1.71 -22.76 2.05
CA HIS A 64 -1.92 -24.03 2.73
C HIS A 64 -3.29 -24.64 2.38
N ASP A 65 -3.43 -25.96 2.55
CA ASP A 65 -4.66 -26.69 2.22
C ASP A 65 -5.90 -26.21 3.01
N ASP A 66 -5.69 -25.62 4.19
CA ASP A 66 -6.74 -25.05 5.04
C ASP A 66 -7.15 -23.61 4.65
N GLY A 67 -6.61 -23.10 3.53
CA GLY A 67 -6.88 -21.75 3.04
C GLY A 67 -5.97 -20.67 3.63
N SER A 68 -5.17 -20.99 4.66
CA SER A 68 -4.29 -20.02 5.31
C SER A 68 -3.00 -19.74 4.52
N TYR A 69 -2.30 -18.70 4.94
CA TYR A 69 -0.96 -18.34 4.49
C TYR A 69 -0.03 -18.18 5.69
N GLN A 70 1.28 -18.21 5.43
CA GLN A 70 2.31 -18.04 6.48
C GLN A 70 2.06 -16.83 7.39
N ASN A 71 1.66 -15.68 6.83
CA ASN A 71 1.27 -14.47 7.55
C ASN A 71 0.46 -13.55 6.63
N VAL A 72 -0.14 -12.50 7.22
CA VAL A 72 -1.04 -11.56 6.55
C VAL A 72 -0.35 -10.82 5.39
N PHE A 73 0.92 -10.44 5.56
CA PHE A 73 1.69 -9.74 4.53
C PHE A 73 1.87 -10.59 3.27
N VAL A 74 2.26 -11.86 3.45
CA VAL A 74 2.43 -12.82 2.35
C VAL A 74 1.07 -13.10 1.69
N GLY A 75 0.06 -13.46 2.48
CA GLY A 75 -1.26 -13.80 1.93
C GLY A 75 -1.91 -12.64 1.19
N ALA A 76 -1.82 -11.42 1.72
CA ALA A 76 -2.34 -10.23 1.05
C ALA A 76 -1.64 -9.95 -0.28
N ALA A 77 -0.31 -10.04 -0.31
CA ALA A 77 0.44 -9.90 -1.56
C ALA A 77 0.04 -10.97 -2.60
N VAL A 78 -0.11 -12.23 -2.17
CA VAL A 78 -0.53 -13.33 -3.05
C VAL A 78 -1.94 -13.11 -3.59
N ILE A 79 -2.91 -12.84 -2.73
CA ILE A 79 -4.32 -12.62 -3.09
C ILE A 79 -4.44 -11.47 -4.11
N ARG A 80 -3.74 -10.36 -3.87
CA ARG A 80 -3.77 -9.20 -4.76
C ARG A 80 -3.09 -9.48 -6.09
N ALA A 81 -1.98 -10.21 -6.09
CA ALA A 81 -1.28 -10.61 -7.30
C ALA A 81 -2.13 -11.57 -8.16
N LEU A 82 -2.76 -12.57 -7.55
CA LEU A 82 -3.71 -13.47 -8.23
C LEU A 82 -4.88 -12.69 -8.83
N HIS A 83 -5.45 -11.75 -8.07
CA HIS A 83 -6.54 -10.92 -8.57
C HIS A 83 -6.15 -10.10 -9.82
N LEU A 84 -4.92 -9.55 -9.86
CA LEU A 84 -4.42 -8.84 -11.05
C LEU A 84 -4.25 -9.75 -12.28
N LEU A 85 -4.03 -11.04 -12.06
CA LEU A 85 -3.93 -12.08 -13.09
C LEU A 85 -5.30 -12.68 -13.48
N GLY A 86 -6.38 -12.26 -12.83
CA GLY A 86 -7.72 -12.80 -13.03
C GLY A 86 -7.99 -14.12 -12.30
N GLU A 87 -7.10 -14.50 -11.39
CA GLU A 87 -7.16 -15.75 -10.62
C GLU A 87 -7.68 -15.55 -9.19
N ARG A 88 -7.99 -16.66 -8.52
CA ARG A 88 -8.43 -16.71 -7.11
C ARG A 88 -7.58 -17.68 -6.30
N PRO A 89 -7.48 -17.53 -4.98
CA PRO A 89 -6.90 -18.55 -4.10
C PRO A 89 -7.51 -19.95 -4.35
N GLN A 90 -6.71 -21.00 -4.16
CA GLN A 90 -7.11 -22.40 -4.38
C GLN A 90 -8.05 -22.93 -3.28
N ALA A 91 -7.84 -22.48 -2.05
CA ALA A 91 -8.71 -22.74 -0.91
C ALA A 91 -9.30 -21.43 -0.38
N ASP A 92 -10.45 -21.50 0.32
CA ASP A 92 -11.14 -20.32 0.86
C ASP A 92 -10.35 -19.71 2.05
N PRO A 93 -9.81 -18.49 1.93
CA PRO A 93 -9.03 -17.86 2.99
C PRO A 93 -9.89 -17.07 3.99
N SER A 94 -11.23 -17.09 3.89
CA SER A 94 -12.11 -16.17 4.63
C SER A 94 -11.98 -16.25 6.15
N GLU A 95 -11.88 -17.46 6.71
CA GLU A 95 -11.69 -17.66 8.15
C GLU A 95 -10.34 -17.09 8.63
N TRP A 96 -9.27 -17.38 7.87
CA TRP A 96 -7.92 -16.89 8.15
C TRP A 96 -7.83 -15.35 8.07
N ILE A 97 -8.45 -14.72 7.06
CA ILE A 97 -8.54 -13.26 6.95
C ILE A 97 -9.35 -12.68 8.12
N GLY A 98 -10.44 -13.35 8.51
CA GLY A 98 -11.26 -12.94 9.65
C GLY A 98 -10.46 -12.86 10.95
N GLY A 99 -9.56 -13.82 11.19
CA GLY A 99 -8.65 -13.80 12.33
C GLY A 99 -7.68 -12.61 12.32
N ALA A 100 -7.24 -12.18 11.14
CA ALA A 100 -6.32 -11.06 10.95
C ALA A 100 -6.98 -9.68 11.10
N LEU A 101 -8.31 -9.57 11.05
CA LEU A 101 -9.03 -8.31 11.21
C LEU A 101 -9.13 -7.84 12.68
N SER A 102 -8.74 -8.65 13.66
CA SER A 102 -8.90 -8.33 15.07
C SER A 102 -7.79 -7.40 15.61
N PRO A 103 -8.11 -6.18 16.09
CA PRO A 103 -7.12 -5.21 16.53
C PRO A 103 -6.49 -5.52 17.91
N ASP A 104 -5.41 -6.29 17.93
CA ASP A 104 -4.48 -6.36 19.07
C ASP A 104 -3.09 -5.79 18.75
N GLN A 105 -2.88 -4.52 19.13
CA GLN A 105 -1.57 -3.85 18.97
C GLN A 105 -0.56 -4.19 20.08
N LYS A 106 -0.89 -5.07 21.04
CA LYS A 106 0.02 -5.40 22.15
C LYS A 106 1.31 -6.11 21.69
N ASN A 107 1.29 -6.73 20.51
CA ASN A 107 2.41 -7.48 19.93
C ASN A 107 2.88 -6.89 18.59
N ARG A 108 3.03 -5.57 18.50
CA ARG A 108 3.56 -4.92 17.29
C ARG A 108 5.01 -5.39 17.01
N PRO A 109 5.32 -5.93 15.82
CA PRO A 109 6.70 -6.21 15.43
C PRO A 109 7.54 -4.92 15.43
N VAL A 110 8.80 -5.00 15.84
CA VAL A 110 9.69 -3.82 15.99
C VAL A 110 9.89 -3.11 14.65
N GLU A 111 9.90 -3.86 13.56
CA GLU A 111 10.06 -3.41 12.19
C GLU A 111 8.80 -2.78 11.58
N SER A 112 7.63 -2.97 12.19
CA SER A 112 6.38 -2.44 11.64
C SER A 112 6.31 -0.93 11.81
N VAL A 113 6.10 -0.22 10.70
CA VAL A 113 5.90 1.24 10.68
C VAL A 113 4.51 1.66 11.15
N SER A 114 3.57 0.72 11.29
CA SER A 114 2.21 1.01 11.72
C SER A 114 1.56 -0.16 12.44
N GLY A 115 0.98 0.09 13.61
CA GLY A 115 0.16 -0.91 14.31
C GLY A 115 -1.15 -1.26 13.61
N PHE A 116 -1.44 -0.72 12.42
CA PHE A 116 -2.66 -0.98 11.65
C PHE A 116 -2.40 -1.69 10.32
N GLU A 117 -1.15 -1.96 9.98
CA GLU A 117 -0.78 -2.47 8.65
C GLU A 117 -1.43 -3.83 8.35
N GLU A 118 -1.40 -4.77 9.29
CA GLU A 118 -2.04 -6.07 9.13
C GLU A 118 -3.57 -5.96 8.92
N TYR A 119 -4.23 -5.07 9.68
CA TYR A 119 -5.67 -4.84 9.54
C TYR A 119 -6.03 -4.21 8.19
N MET A 120 -5.20 -3.28 7.74
CA MET A 120 -5.35 -2.64 6.44
C MET A 120 -5.24 -3.67 5.31
N LEU A 121 -4.24 -4.56 5.38
CA LEU A 121 -4.05 -5.64 4.42
C LEU A 121 -5.20 -6.67 4.45
N ALA A 122 -5.66 -7.07 5.64
CA ALA A 122 -6.79 -7.98 5.80
C ALA A 122 -8.09 -7.38 5.24
N ALA A 123 -8.36 -6.09 5.52
CA ALA A 123 -9.51 -5.38 4.96
C ALA A 123 -9.42 -5.25 3.43
N GLU A 124 -8.21 -5.06 2.87
CA GLU A 124 -7.99 -5.09 1.43
C GLU A 124 -8.31 -6.47 0.84
N CYS A 125 -7.88 -7.56 1.49
CA CYS A 125 -8.21 -8.92 1.07
C CYS A 125 -9.72 -9.16 1.05
N CYS A 126 -10.45 -8.72 2.08
CA CYS A 126 -11.91 -8.81 2.10
C CYS A 126 -12.53 -8.11 0.88
N ARG A 127 -12.05 -6.91 0.54
CA ARG A 127 -12.53 -6.19 -0.65
C ARG A 127 -12.21 -6.92 -1.95
N VAL A 128 -10.97 -7.37 -2.13
CA VAL A 128 -10.51 -8.05 -3.35
C VAL A 128 -11.29 -9.34 -3.60
N LEU A 129 -11.56 -10.10 -2.54
CA LEU A 129 -12.26 -11.39 -2.62
C LEU A 129 -13.78 -11.25 -2.51
N MET A 130 -14.29 -10.05 -2.21
CA MET A 130 -15.71 -9.76 -1.92
C MET A 130 -16.23 -10.57 -0.72
N ILE A 131 -15.42 -10.69 0.32
CA ILE A 131 -15.80 -11.36 1.58
C ILE A 131 -16.66 -10.40 2.39
N GLU A 132 -17.84 -10.88 2.80
CA GLU A 132 -18.69 -10.13 3.72
C GLU A 132 -18.16 -10.27 5.15
N VAL A 133 -17.71 -9.16 5.72
CA VAL A 133 -17.21 -9.12 7.10
C VAL A 133 -18.40 -9.19 8.07
N PRO A 134 -18.44 -10.15 9.01
CA PRO A 134 -19.50 -10.23 10.02
C PRO A 134 -19.60 -8.94 10.86
N GLU A 135 -20.82 -8.53 11.21
CA GLU A 135 -21.06 -7.25 11.92
C GLU A 135 -20.31 -7.17 13.25
N VAL A 136 -20.26 -8.27 14.01
CA VAL A 136 -19.50 -8.35 15.27
C VAL A 136 -18.02 -8.06 15.05
N LEU A 137 -17.43 -8.55 13.96
CA LEU A 137 -16.04 -8.32 13.64
C LEU A 137 -15.82 -6.88 13.16
N LYS A 138 -16.75 -6.31 12.38
CA LYS A 138 -16.72 -4.89 12.02
C LYS A 138 -16.72 -4.00 13.25
N GLU A 139 -17.62 -4.22 14.21
CA GLU A 139 -17.67 -3.46 15.47
C GLU A 139 -16.35 -3.54 16.26
N GLN A 140 -15.71 -4.71 16.28
CA GLN A 140 -14.41 -4.91 16.91
C GLN A 140 -13.30 -4.11 16.21
N VAL A 141 -13.24 -4.17 14.87
CA VAL A 141 -12.27 -3.40 14.08
C VAL A 141 -12.49 -1.90 14.30
N VAL A 142 -13.74 -1.44 14.23
CA VAL A 142 -14.12 -0.04 14.43
C VAL A 142 -13.71 0.46 15.81
N SER A 143 -14.15 -0.21 16.87
CA SER A 143 -13.84 0.20 18.25
C SER A 143 -12.33 0.14 18.55
N GLY A 144 -11.65 -0.91 18.10
CA GLY A 144 -10.21 -1.09 18.29
C GLY A 144 -9.34 -0.16 17.44
N THR A 145 -9.88 0.40 16.35
CA THR A 145 -9.19 1.42 15.55
C THR A 145 -9.44 2.82 16.10
N LEU A 146 -10.71 3.16 16.40
CA LEU A 146 -11.10 4.49 16.87
C LEU A 146 -10.50 4.86 18.24
N ARG A 147 -10.12 3.88 19.08
CA ARG A 147 -9.41 4.14 20.35
C ARG A 147 -8.07 4.87 20.18
N TYR A 148 -7.47 4.80 18.99
CA TYR A 148 -6.20 5.45 18.66
C TYR A 148 -6.37 6.76 17.88
N ARG A 149 -7.62 7.23 17.71
CA ARG A 149 -7.89 8.52 17.08
C ARG A 149 -7.55 9.65 18.05
N ASN A 150 -6.71 10.56 17.60
CA ASN A 150 -6.29 11.75 18.32
C ASN A 150 -7.25 12.93 18.07
N LYS A 151 -7.12 13.99 18.87
CA LYS A 151 -8.02 15.17 18.84
C LYS A 151 -8.01 15.91 17.50
N ASP A 152 -6.91 15.85 16.76
CA ASP A 152 -6.72 16.43 15.42
C ASP A 152 -7.25 15.53 14.29
N GLY A 153 -7.76 14.35 14.64
CA GLY A 153 -8.30 13.34 13.73
C GLY A 153 -7.27 12.36 13.19
N GLY A 154 -5.98 12.52 13.47
CA GLY A 154 -4.95 11.53 13.10
C GLY A 154 -5.01 10.27 13.98
N PHE A 155 -4.40 9.18 13.52
CA PHE A 155 -4.29 7.93 14.29
C PHE A 155 -2.86 7.64 14.72
N GLY A 156 -2.72 7.16 15.95
CA GLY A 156 -1.45 6.73 16.56
C GLY A 156 -1.60 6.57 18.08
N ASN A 157 -0.69 5.84 18.72
CA ASN A 157 -0.78 5.52 20.15
C ASN A 157 -0.65 6.75 21.06
N GLU A 158 0.51 7.42 21.02
CA GLU A 158 0.76 8.65 21.79
C GLU A 158 0.68 9.91 20.93
N SER A 159 1.00 9.77 19.65
CA SER A 159 0.98 10.86 18.67
C SER A 159 0.65 10.29 17.30
N PRO A 160 -0.17 11.00 16.51
CA PRO A 160 -0.58 10.50 15.21
C PRO A 160 0.56 10.55 14.20
N THR A 161 0.62 9.55 13.32
CA THR A 161 1.51 9.55 12.16
C THR A 161 0.71 9.41 10.87
N LEU A 162 1.25 9.93 9.77
CA LEU A 162 0.56 9.90 8.48
C LEU A 162 0.33 8.47 7.98
N ILE A 163 1.29 7.57 8.20
CA ILE A 163 1.17 6.15 7.83
C ILE A 163 0.10 5.45 8.68
N GLU A 164 0.12 5.63 10.01
CA GLU A 164 -0.90 5.02 10.87
C GLU A 164 -2.30 5.56 10.59
N THR A 165 -2.41 6.86 10.33
CA THR A 165 -3.66 7.49 9.89
C THR A 165 -4.15 6.88 8.59
N PHE A 166 -3.27 6.74 7.58
CA PHE A 166 -3.63 6.11 6.32
C PHE A 166 -4.11 4.67 6.51
N HIS A 167 -3.34 3.83 7.23
CA HIS A 167 -3.71 2.43 7.42
C HIS A 167 -5.02 2.28 8.20
N ALA A 168 -5.23 3.05 9.27
CA ALA A 168 -6.47 3.03 10.04
C ALA A 168 -7.68 3.46 9.19
N VAL A 169 -7.57 4.58 8.46
CA VAL A 169 -8.64 5.10 7.61
C VAL A 169 -8.94 4.13 6.46
N PHE A 170 -7.91 3.54 5.84
CA PHE A 170 -8.09 2.55 4.78
C PHE A 170 -8.79 1.29 5.30
N ALA A 171 -8.37 0.76 6.46
CA ALA A 171 -9.01 -0.42 7.06
C ALA A 171 -10.49 -0.18 7.35
N LEU A 172 -10.83 0.98 7.95
CA LEU A 172 -12.22 1.37 8.22
C LEU A 172 -13.04 1.51 6.93
N ALA A 173 -12.49 2.17 5.91
CA ALA A 173 -13.13 2.26 4.59
C ALA A 173 -13.32 0.87 3.97
N GLY A 174 -12.36 -0.04 4.16
CA GLY A 174 -12.36 -1.39 3.61
C GLY A 174 -13.50 -2.27 4.14
N ILE A 175 -13.88 -2.08 5.40
CA ILE A 175 -15.00 -2.80 6.04
C ILE A 175 -16.35 -2.08 5.92
N GLY A 176 -16.40 -0.95 5.20
CA GLY A 176 -17.63 -0.20 4.93
C GLY A 176 -18.04 0.81 6.02
N TYR A 177 -17.11 1.29 6.84
CA TYR A 177 -17.38 2.35 7.82
C TYR A 177 -17.75 3.68 7.14
N ASP A 178 -18.66 4.47 7.74
CA ASP A 178 -19.01 5.79 7.19
C ASP A 178 -17.87 6.81 7.40
N MET A 179 -17.23 7.17 6.29
CA MET A 179 -16.07 8.07 6.29
C MET A 179 -16.41 9.51 6.70
N LYS A 180 -17.70 9.92 6.70
CA LYS A 180 -18.11 11.26 7.12
C LYS A 180 -17.74 11.57 8.57
N ASP A 181 -17.62 10.54 9.40
CA ASP A 181 -17.23 10.68 10.80
C ASP A 181 -15.71 10.69 11.01
N LEU A 182 -14.93 10.31 9.98
CA LEU A 182 -13.46 10.18 10.03
C LEU A 182 -12.68 11.41 9.58
N VAL A 183 -13.37 12.54 9.41
CA VAL A 183 -12.79 13.83 9.01
C VAL A 183 -11.51 14.11 9.83
N CYS A 184 -10.35 14.00 9.17
CA CYS A 184 -9.02 14.34 9.68
C CYS A 184 -8.29 15.46 8.90
N PRO A 185 -8.98 16.46 8.30
CA PRO A 185 -8.35 17.47 7.46
C PRO A 185 -7.37 18.33 8.25
N ALA A 186 -7.57 18.52 9.55
CA ALA A 186 -6.63 19.27 10.40
C ALA A 186 -5.27 18.55 10.49
N PHE A 187 -5.27 17.26 10.84
CA PHE A 187 -4.04 16.47 10.88
C PHE A 187 -3.42 16.34 9.48
N LEU A 188 -4.19 15.95 8.47
CA LEU A 188 -3.68 15.79 7.10
C LEU A 188 -3.06 17.09 6.57
N ALA A 189 -3.74 18.23 6.74
CA ALA A 189 -3.19 19.52 6.36
C ALA A 189 -1.89 19.81 7.13
N SER A 190 -1.82 19.54 8.43
CA SER A 190 -0.61 19.79 9.22
C SER A 190 0.62 18.97 8.78
N CYS A 191 0.40 17.85 8.08
CA CYS A 191 1.46 17.01 7.52
C CYS A 191 1.93 17.45 6.12
N GLU A 192 1.25 18.40 5.47
CA GLU A 192 1.66 18.90 4.16
C GLU A 192 2.92 19.79 4.25
N ASP A 193 3.81 19.64 3.29
CA ASP A 193 5.10 20.35 3.24
C ASP A 193 5.43 20.84 1.82
N LEU A 194 5.89 22.09 1.74
CA LEU A 194 6.22 22.79 0.49
C LEU A 194 7.39 22.18 -0.31
N VAL A 195 8.20 21.30 0.28
CA VAL A 195 9.41 20.72 -0.32
C VAL A 195 9.23 19.26 -0.68
N PHE A 196 8.54 18.51 0.20
CA PHE A 196 8.38 17.05 0.10
C PHE A 196 6.96 16.63 -0.28
N GLY A 197 5.98 17.54 -0.23
CA GLY A 197 4.56 17.23 -0.38
C GLY A 197 3.93 16.84 0.95
N PHE A 198 4.38 15.74 1.54
CA PHE A 198 3.91 15.25 2.86
C PHE A 198 5.05 14.75 3.75
N LEU A 199 4.87 14.90 5.07
CA LEU A 199 5.77 14.42 6.12
C LEU A 199 5.09 13.36 7.00
N ALA A 200 5.89 12.56 7.72
CA ALA A 200 5.37 11.53 8.63
C ALA A 200 4.53 12.14 9.77
N VAL A 201 5.05 13.22 10.34
CA VAL A 201 4.40 14.03 11.37
C VAL A 201 4.69 15.51 11.05
N PRO A 202 3.88 16.45 11.56
CA PRO A 202 4.04 17.87 11.26
C PRO A 202 5.46 18.38 11.53
N GLY A 203 6.10 18.93 10.50
CA GLY A 203 7.44 19.51 10.58
C GLY A 203 8.61 18.51 10.64
N ALA A 204 8.37 17.20 10.75
CA ALA A 204 9.46 16.22 10.83
C ALA A 204 10.11 15.96 9.47
N ARG A 205 11.40 16.29 9.37
CA ARG A 205 12.21 16.12 8.17
C ARG A 205 13.30 15.07 8.40
N PRO A 206 13.73 14.33 7.35
CA PRO A 206 13.32 14.46 5.95
C PRO A 206 11.96 13.80 5.62
N GLY A 207 11.38 14.19 4.48
CA GLY A 207 10.24 13.48 3.88
C GLY A 207 10.66 12.21 3.15
N PHE A 208 9.76 11.24 3.06
CA PHE A 208 9.98 9.94 2.41
C PHE A 208 8.79 9.57 1.51
N LEU A 209 9.04 8.72 0.51
CA LEU A 209 8.05 8.34 -0.49
C LEU A 209 6.82 7.66 0.12
N GLU A 210 7.01 6.90 1.18
CA GLU A 210 5.96 6.25 1.96
C GLU A 210 5.00 7.28 2.59
N HIS A 211 5.51 8.47 2.96
CA HIS A 211 4.70 9.55 3.52
C HIS A 211 3.87 10.25 2.43
N VAL A 212 4.49 10.52 1.27
CA VAL A 212 3.78 11.09 0.11
C VAL A 212 2.67 10.16 -0.36
N HIS A 213 2.97 8.86 -0.43
CA HIS A 213 1.99 7.83 -0.76
C HIS A 213 0.83 7.79 0.24
N ALA A 214 1.10 7.76 1.55
CA ALA A 214 0.06 7.78 2.58
C ALA A 214 -0.79 9.06 2.51
N GLY A 215 -0.16 10.23 2.36
CA GLY A 215 -0.86 11.52 2.28
C GLY A 215 -1.78 11.62 1.06
N LEU A 216 -1.29 11.27 -0.13
CA LEU A 216 -2.08 11.27 -1.36
C LEU A 216 -3.21 10.23 -1.32
N SER A 217 -2.97 9.07 -0.72
CA SER A 217 -4.00 8.04 -0.57
C SER A 217 -5.12 8.50 0.37
N LEU A 218 -4.77 9.16 1.48
CA LEU A 218 -5.74 9.82 2.36
C LEU A 218 -6.52 10.92 1.64
N CYS A 219 -5.86 11.71 0.78
CA CYS A 219 -6.53 12.72 -0.05
C CYS A 219 -7.67 12.11 -0.86
N VAL A 220 -7.42 10.98 -1.52
CA VAL A 220 -8.44 10.26 -2.31
C VAL A 220 -9.54 9.68 -1.43
N LEU A 221 -9.19 9.02 -0.32
CA LEU A 221 -10.15 8.38 0.58
C LEU A 221 -11.11 9.39 1.22
N LEU A 222 -10.64 10.60 1.50
CA LEU A 222 -11.38 11.63 2.24
C LEU A 222 -11.93 12.73 1.33
N GLY A 223 -11.68 12.68 0.01
CA GLY A 223 -12.04 13.75 -0.91
C GLY A 223 -11.35 15.08 -0.59
N TYR A 224 -10.12 15.02 -0.08
CA TYR A 224 -9.31 16.21 0.27
C TYR A 224 -8.38 16.58 -0.89
N SER A 225 -8.31 17.87 -1.23
CA SER A 225 -7.39 18.38 -2.25
C SER A 225 -6.07 18.82 -1.60
N PRO A 226 -4.92 18.24 -1.97
CA PRO A 226 -3.63 18.66 -1.42
C PRO A 226 -3.32 20.11 -1.82
N ARG A 227 -2.73 20.88 -0.91
CA ARG A 227 -2.25 22.26 -1.11
C ARG A 227 -0.99 22.32 -1.95
N PHE A 228 -0.15 21.29 -1.89
CA PHE A 228 1.15 21.24 -2.59
C PHE A 228 1.30 20.02 -3.51
N PRO A 229 0.41 19.83 -4.50
CA PRO A 229 0.52 18.70 -5.44
C PRO A 229 1.83 18.73 -6.24
N ASP A 230 2.30 19.91 -6.64
CA ASP A 230 3.58 20.10 -7.34
C ASP A 230 4.79 19.67 -6.49
N ALA A 231 4.71 19.86 -5.17
CA ALA A 231 5.77 19.41 -4.26
C ALA A 231 5.80 17.86 -4.17
N CYS A 232 4.63 17.23 -4.19
CA CYS A 232 4.52 15.77 -4.27
C CYS A 232 5.16 15.25 -5.57
N GLU A 233 4.73 15.77 -6.72
CA GLU A 233 5.26 15.38 -8.04
C GLU A 233 6.76 15.63 -8.15
N GLY A 234 7.21 16.81 -7.72
CA GLY A 234 8.63 17.18 -7.71
C GLY A 234 9.48 16.27 -6.81
N PHE A 235 8.97 15.86 -5.65
CA PHE A 235 9.65 14.90 -4.79
C PHE A 235 9.72 13.50 -5.41
N ILE A 236 8.59 12.97 -5.89
CA ILE A 236 8.52 11.64 -6.52
C ILE A 236 9.48 11.55 -7.71
N ARG A 237 9.53 12.58 -8.57
CA ARG A 237 10.45 12.62 -9.72
C ARG A 237 11.92 12.54 -9.30
N ARG A 238 12.29 13.17 -8.18
CA ARG A 238 13.68 13.13 -7.66
C ARG A 238 14.01 11.80 -6.98
N CYS A 239 13.01 10.97 -6.65
CA CYS A 239 13.21 9.61 -6.16
C CYS A 239 13.54 8.60 -7.27
N HIS A 240 13.27 8.92 -8.54
CA HIS A 240 13.65 8.08 -9.68
C HIS A 240 15.17 7.94 -9.79
N ARG A 241 15.65 6.78 -10.25
CA ARG A 241 17.07 6.44 -10.38
C ARG A 241 17.46 6.08 -11.80
N GLU A 242 18.76 6.12 -12.07
CA GLU A 242 19.32 5.79 -13.39
C GLU A 242 18.99 4.37 -13.84
N ASN A 243 18.83 3.43 -12.90
CA ASN A 243 18.43 2.06 -13.20
C ASN A 243 16.94 1.91 -13.56
N GLY A 244 16.14 2.98 -13.47
CA GLY A 244 14.72 3.01 -13.83
C GLY A 244 13.73 2.81 -12.68
N GLY A 245 14.20 2.37 -11.51
CA GLY A 245 13.36 2.23 -10.31
C GLY A 245 13.34 3.51 -9.47
N TYR A 246 12.54 3.49 -8.40
CA TYR A 246 12.46 4.59 -7.43
C TYR A 246 13.01 4.18 -6.07
N CYS A 247 13.64 5.13 -5.37
CA CYS A 247 14.05 4.99 -3.97
C CYS A 247 13.11 5.73 -3.03
N ARG A 248 13.18 5.41 -1.74
CA ARG A 248 12.39 6.09 -0.71
C ARG A 248 12.70 7.56 -0.45
N SER A 249 13.93 8.02 -0.73
CA SER A 249 14.37 9.39 -0.37
C SER A 249 15.43 9.94 -1.31
N LEU A 250 15.81 11.21 -1.11
CA LEU A 250 16.91 11.88 -1.83
C LEU A 250 18.29 11.61 -1.24
N TYR A 251 18.34 11.09 -0.01
CA TYR A 251 19.57 10.99 0.80
C TYR A 251 20.24 9.62 0.68
N GLY A 252 19.75 8.76 -0.21
CA GLY A 252 20.29 7.43 -0.46
C GLY A 252 19.21 6.35 -0.51
N GLY A 253 19.67 5.11 -0.48
CA GLY A 253 18.86 3.90 -0.63
C GLY A 253 18.88 3.34 -2.05
N SER A 254 18.57 2.05 -2.15
CA SER A 254 18.45 1.33 -3.42
C SER A 254 17.02 1.40 -3.94
N ALA A 255 16.86 1.35 -5.26
CA ALA A 255 15.53 1.26 -5.84
C ALA A 255 14.95 -0.12 -5.56
N THR A 256 13.71 -0.17 -5.08
CA THR A 256 12.96 -1.41 -4.83
C THR A 256 11.69 -1.46 -5.70
N LEU A 257 11.08 -2.64 -5.81
CA LEU A 257 9.78 -2.77 -6.50
C LEU A 257 8.68 -2.07 -5.70
N GLU A 258 8.72 -2.13 -4.37
CA GLU A 258 7.79 -1.40 -3.49
C GLU A 258 7.83 0.12 -3.72
N HIS A 259 9.02 0.74 -3.67
CA HIS A 259 9.15 2.18 -3.87
C HIS A 259 8.81 2.59 -5.30
N THR A 260 9.12 1.73 -6.27
CA THR A 260 8.70 1.93 -7.67
C THR A 260 7.17 1.92 -7.79
N TRP A 261 6.51 0.93 -7.20
CA TRP A 261 5.05 0.84 -7.17
C TRP A 261 4.40 2.06 -6.48
N ARG A 262 4.86 2.43 -5.27
CA ARG A 262 4.37 3.60 -4.54
C ARG A 262 4.47 4.89 -5.36
N ALA A 263 5.60 5.11 -6.05
CA ALA A 263 5.78 6.27 -6.91
C ALA A 263 4.79 6.29 -8.08
N LEU A 264 4.59 5.15 -8.74
CA LEU A 264 3.65 5.03 -9.86
C LEU A 264 2.20 5.24 -9.41
N GLU A 265 1.84 4.72 -8.24
CA GLU A 265 0.52 4.94 -7.66
C GLU A 265 0.31 6.41 -7.29
N CYS A 266 1.31 7.07 -6.70
CA CYS A 266 1.25 8.51 -6.44
C CYS A 266 1.01 9.32 -7.72
N HIS A 267 1.74 9.03 -8.81
CA HIS A 267 1.49 9.68 -10.10
C HIS A 267 0.08 9.40 -10.63
N ALA A 268 -0.45 8.19 -10.45
CA ALA A 268 -1.82 7.86 -10.83
C ALA A 268 -2.86 8.64 -10.00
N ILE A 269 -2.64 8.78 -8.69
CA ILE A 269 -3.49 9.56 -7.80
C ILE A 269 -3.47 11.05 -8.17
N LEU A 270 -2.29 11.65 -8.38
CA LEU A 270 -2.16 13.06 -8.74
C LEU A 270 -2.92 13.38 -10.03
N ARG A 271 -2.77 12.55 -11.08
CA ARG A 271 -3.55 12.69 -12.33
C ARG A 271 -5.06 12.62 -12.11
N ARG A 272 -5.52 11.76 -11.19
CA ARG A 272 -6.95 11.65 -10.84
C ARG A 272 -7.45 12.89 -10.11
N LEU A 273 -6.64 13.46 -9.21
CA LEU A 273 -6.99 14.67 -8.48
C LEU A 273 -7.02 15.91 -9.39
N GLU A 274 -6.12 15.99 -10.37
CA GLU A 274 -6.14 17.05 -11.40
C GLU A 274 -7.39 17.01 -12.28
N GLY A 275 -7.85 15.81 -12.65
CA GLY A 275 -9.04 15.62 -13.49
C GLY A 275 -10.39 15.84 -12.81
N ASN A 276 -10.41 16.03 -11.49
CA ASN A 276 -11.62 16.26 -10.68
C ASN A 276 -11.83 17.72 -10.27
N ASN A 277 -10.92 18.62 -10.65
CA ASN A 277 -11.03 20.08 -10.48
C ASN A 277 -11.53 20.75 -11.75
#